data_AF-A0A932FTH3-F1
#
_entry.id   AF-A0A932FTH3-F1
#
_cell.length_a   1.000
_cell.length_b   1.000
_cell.length_c   1.000
_cell.angle_alpha   90.00
_cell.angle_beta   90.00
_cell.angle_gamma   90.00
#
_symmetry.space_group_name_H-M   'P 1'
#
loop_
_entity.id
_entity.type
_entity.pdbx_description
1 polymer ?
#
loop_
_entity_poly.entity_id
_entity_poly.type
_entity_poly.pdbx_seq_one_letter_code
_entity_poly.pdbx_strand_id
1 'polypeptide(L)'
;MSRDGWQLCRIRPSNTPERRLAAMAGLVTRFSGAGLLAGLLGKLEDGPAGLEKALTVPGGRGGAALLGGGRAGVIAVNVALPFAYSLGRWQDCTGLRRKAMALYLGYPRLESNNPERHMIRQLGPGKNVVNSACRQQGLLYIFKGFCSQGRCDACPVITARRSR
;
A
#
# COMPACT_ATOMS: atom_id res chain seq x y z
N MET A 1 27.65 -9.67 -3.81
CA MET A 1 26.50 -10.40 -4.37
C MET A 1 26.87 -10.82 -5.79
N SER A 2 26.80 -12.11 -6.14
CA SER A 2 27.05 -12.54 -7.52
C SER A 2 25.93 -12.06 -8.45
N ARG A 3 26.26 -11.79 -9.72
CA ARG A 3 25.28 -11.43 -10.75
C ARG A 3 24.22 -12.53 -10.94
N ASP A 4 24.57 -13.77 -10.63
CA ASP A 4 23.71 -14.95 -10.81
C ASP A 4 22.63 -15.10 -9.72
N GLY A 5 22.69 -14.30 -8.63
CA GLY A 5 21.67 -14.32 -7.58
C GLY A 5 20.38 -13.58 -7.92
N TRP A 6 20.32 -12.90 -9.07
CA TRP A 6 19.21 -12.02 -9.44
C TRP A 6 18.27 -12.72 -10.41
N GLN A 7 17.04 -12.98 -9.98
CA GLN A 7 15.99 -13.50 -10.87
C GLN A 7 15.53 -12.38 -11.81
N LEU A 8 16.02 -12.35 -13.05
CA LEU A 8 15.63 -11.36 -14.06
C LEU A 8 14.49 -11.86 -14.97
N CYS A 9 14.27 -13.17 -15.05
CA CYS A 9 13.21 -13.76 -15.85
C CYS A 9 11.81 -13.40 -15.32
N ARG A 10 10.88 -13.09 -16.25
CA ARG A 10 9.46 -12.74 -15.96
C ARG A 10 9.26 -11.50 -15.08
N ILE A 11 10.29 -10.68 -14.90
CA ILE A 11 10.18 -9.38 -14.24
C ILE A 11 9.93 -8.30 -15.31
N ARG A 12 8.93 -7.43 -15.07
CA ARG A 12 8.72 -6.25 -15.94
C ARG A 12 9.95 -5.34 -15.89
N PRO A 13 10.37 -4.70 -16.99
CA PRO A 13 11.53 -3.80 -16.98
C PRO A 13 11.49 -2.71 -15.90
N SER A 14 10.30 -2.24 -15.50
CA SER A 14 10.13 -1.27 -14.42
C SER A 14 10.34 -1.83 -13.00
N ASN A 15 10.47 -3.15 -12.85
CA ASN A 15 10.61 -3.86 -11.58
C ASN A 15 11.95 -4.60 -11.42
N THR A 16 12.91 -4.39 -12.31
CA THR A 16 14.22 -5.04 -12.17
C THR A 16 14.87 -4.64 -10.85
N PRO A 17 15.69 -5.51 -10.23
CA PRO A 17 16.19 -5.21 -8.90
C PRO A 17 17.18 -4.02 -8.90
N GLU A 18 17.78 -3.65 -10.03
CA GLU A 18 18.69 -2.49 -10.16
C GLU A 18 17.88 -1.20 -10.00
N ARG A 19 16.72 -1.14 -10.66
CA ARG A 19 15.80 -0.01 -10.53
C ARG A 19 15.25 0.10 -9.12
N ARG A 20 14.99 -1.04 -8.45
CA ARG A 20 14.54 -1.05 -7.05
C ARG A 20 15.63 -0.54 -6.10
N LEU A 21 16.89 -0.96 -6.29
CA LEU A 21 18.02 -0.42 -5.54
C LEU A 21 18.17 1.09 -5.78
N ALA A 22 18.11 1.54 -7.03
CA ALA A 22 18.20 2.96 -7.37
C ALA A 22 17.04 3.77 -6.76
N ALA A 23 15.82 3.23 -6.76
CA ALA A 23 14.68 3.84 -6.06
C ALA A 23 14.94 3.98 -4.55
N MET A 24 15.43 2.92 -3.89
CA MET A 24 15.72 2.96 -2.46
C MET A 24 16.86 3.95 -2.15
N ALA A 25 17.91 4.00 -2.96
CA ALA A 25 18.96 4.99 -2.85
C ALA A 25 18.40 6.42 -2.97
N GLY A 26 17.50 6.66 -3.95
CA GLY A 26 16.82 7.94 -4.10
C GLY A 26 15.99 8.36 -2.88
N LEU A 27 15.31 7.40 -2.23
CA LEU A 27 14.58 7.66 -0.98
C LEU A 27 15.53 8.00 0.18
N VAL A 28 16.58 7.22 0.37
CA VAL A 28 17.57 7.47 1.45
C VAL A 28 18.23 8.84 1.26
N THR A 29 18.64 9.18 0.03
CA THR A 29 19.20 10.49 -0.28
C THR A 29 18.21 11.62 -0.04
N ARG A 30 16.93 11.45 -0.40
CA ARG A 30 15.89 12.47 -0.18
C ARG A 30 15.70 12.80 1.30
N PHE A 31 15.80 11.80 2.16
CA PHE A 31 15.58 11.96 3.60
C PHE A 31 16.87 12.02 4.40
N SER A 32 18.02 12.30 3.78
CA SER A 32 19.32 12.29 4.46
C SER A 32 19.43 13.33 5.58
N GLY A 33 18.79 14.50 5.43
CA GLY A 33 18.83 15.57 6.43
C GLY A 33 18.07 15.24 7.72
N ALA A 34 16.79 14.87 7.59
CA ALA A 34 15.94 14.56 8.75
C ALA A 34 16.00 13.09 9.21
N GLY A 35 16.62 12.22 8.40
CA GLY A 35 16.49 10.77 8.52
C GLY A 35 15.22 10.23 7.85
N LEU A 36 15.30 9.01 7.32
CA LEU A 36 14.19 8.35 6.61
C LEU A 36 12.91 8.29 7.44
N LEU A 37 13.04 7.96 8.73
CA LEU A 37 11.90 7.80 9.61
C LEU A 37 11.19 9.13 9.89
N ALA A 38 11.89 10.09 10.48
CA ALA A 38 11.29 11.39 10.82
C ALA A 38 10.82 12.13 9.56
N GLY A 39 11.60 12.05 8.47
CA GLY A 39 11.23 12.59 7.17
C GLY A 39 9.94 11.99 6.61
N LEU A 40 9.77 10.66 6.67
CA LEU A 40 8.55 10.00 6.20
C LEU A 40 7.35 10.31 7.09
N LEU A 41 7.52 10.28 8.42
CA LEU A 41 6.45 10.59 9.37
C LEU A 41 5.95 12.03 9.23
N GLY A 42 6.86 12.99 9.01
CA GLY A 42 6.49 14.37 8.74
C GLY A 42 5.60 14.54 7.49
N LYS A 43 5.66 13.60 6.55
CA LYS A 43 4.84 13.62 5.32
C LYS A 43 3.43 13.07 5.48
N LEU A 44 3.08 12.53 6.64
CA LEU A 44 1.68 12.19 6.95
C LEU A 44 0.82 13.45 7.05
N GLU A 45 1.40 14.59 7.44
CA GLU A 45 0.66 15.84 7.53
C GLU A 45 0.16 16.33 6.18
N ASP A 46 0.93 16.05 5.12
CA ASP A 46 0.64 16.45 3.74
C ASP A 46 -0.47 15.59 3.08
N GLY A 47 -1.05 14.63 3.80
CA GLY A 47 -2.11 13.75 3.30
C GLY A 47 -1.65 12.69 2.28
N PRO A 48 -2.57 11.95 1.65
CA PRO A 48 -2.23 10.88 0.72
C PRO A 48 -1.34 11.34 -0.45
N ALA A 49 -1.71 12.44 -1.11
CA ALA A 49 -0.95 12.96 -2.25
C ALA A 49 0.46 13.42 -1.86
N GLY A 50 0.60 14.07 -0.70
CA GLY A 50 1.90 14.49 -0.19
C GLY A 50 2.80 13.31 0.18
N LEU A 51 2.23 12.29 0.83
CA LEU A 51 2.94 11.06 1.16
C LEU A 51 3.38 10.31 -0.10
N GLU A 52 2.52 10.21 -1.12
CA GLU A 52 2.87 9.60 -2.41
C GLU A 52 3.96 10.37 -3.13
N LYS A 53 3.89 11.70 -3.13
CA LYS A 53 4.92 12.56 -3.71
C LYS A 53 6.26 12.38 -3.02
N ALA A 54 6.27 12.25 -1.69
CA ALA A 54 7.48 12.04 -0.91
C ALA A 54 8.14 10.68 -1.20
N LEU A 55 7.31 9.64 -1.42
CA LEU A 55 7.75 8.30 -1.77
C LEU A 55 8.10 8.14 -3.27
N THR A 56 7.65 9.04 -4.13
CA THR A 56 7.91 8.97 -5.57
C THR A 56 9.37 9.32 -5.88
N VAL A 57 10.04 8.47 -6.66
CA VAL A 57 11.42 8.68 -7.11
C VAL A 57 11.42 8.81 -8.64
N PRO A 58 11.74 10.00 -9.18
CA PRO A 58 11.76 10.22 -10.62
C PRO A 58 12.84 9.35 -11.29
N GLY A 59 12.65 9.08 -12.57
CA GLY A 59 13.67 8.46 -13.41
C GLY A 59 14.73 9.47 -13.85
N GLY A 60 15.74 8.99 -14.57
CA GLY A 60 16.62 9.86 -15.36
C GLY A 60 15.85 10.60 -16.47
N ARG A 61 16.51 11.53 -17.17
CA ARG A 61 15.89 12.35 -18.24
C ARG A 61 15.19 11.46 -19.27
N GLY A 62 13.88 11.64 -19.45
CA GLY A 62 13.05 10.89 -20.40
C GLY A 62 12.68 9.46 -19.98
N GLY A 63 13.12 8.99 -18.81
CA GLY A 63 12.87 7.64 -18.33
C GLY A 63 11.66 7.53 -17.39
N ALA A 64 11.02 6.36 -17.37
CA ALA A 64 9.98 6.04 -16.41
C ALA A 64 10.50 6.17 -14.96
N ALA A 65 9.63 6.61 -14.04
CA ALA A 65 9.95 6.74 -12.62
C ALA A 65 10.57 5.45 -12.04
N LEU A 66 11.61 5.61 -11.20
CA LEU A 66 12.19 4.49 -10.45
C LEU A 66 11.19 3.95 -9.43
N LEU A 67 10.39 4.86 -8.84
CA LEU A 67 9.24 4.55 -8.00
C LEU A 67 8.12 5.55 -8.34
N GLY A 68 7.10 5.10 -9.05
CA GLY A 68 5.95 5.93 -9.44
C GLY A 68 4.81 5.93 -8.42
N GLY A 69 3.84 6.83 -8.62
CA GLY A 69 2.71 7.04 -7.69
C GLY A 69 1.93 5.78 -7.31
N GLY A 70 1.66 4.88 -8.27
CA GLY A 70 0.97 3.63 -7.98
C GLY A 70 1.71 2.75 -6.95
N ARG A 71 3.04 2.67 -7.02
CA ARG A 71 3.84 1.96 -5.99
C ARG A 71 3.96 2.76 -4.70
N ALA A 72 4.04 4.08 -4.80
CA ALA A 72 4.08 4.95 -3.64
C ALA A 72 2.82 4.76 -2.77
N GLY A 73 1.64 4.73 -3.38
CA GLY A 73 0.38 4.47 -2.67
C GLY A 73 0.32 3.06 -2.05
N VAL A 74 0.83 2.05 -2.75
CA VAL A 74 0.95 0.69 -2.19
C VAL A 74 1.87 0.67 -0.96
N ILE A 75 3.02 1.35 -1.01
CA ILE A 75 3.94 1.46 0.14
C ILE A 75 3.29 2.26 1.27
N ALA A 76 2.59 3.34 0.97
CA ALA A 76 1.88 4.13 1.98
C ALA A 76 0.87 3.27 2.76
N VAL A 77 -0.01 2.56 2.05
CA VAL A 77 -1.10 1.77 2.64
C VAL A 77 -0.60 0.51 3.35
N ASN A 78 0.40 -0.18 2.81
CA ASN A 78 0.85 -1.47 3.36
C ASN A 78 2.04 -1.35 4.32
N VAL A 79 2.77 -0.23 4.31
CA VAL A 79 4.01 -0.07 5.09
C VAL A 79 3.95 1.20 5.94
N ALA A 80 3.89 2.38 5.32
CA ALA A 80 4.09 3.64 6.05
C ALA A 80 3.00 3.89 7.11
N LEU A 81 1.72 3.72 6.74
CA LEU A 81 0.60 3.98 7.66
C LEU A 81 0.49 2.92 8.78
N PRO A 82 0.57 1.60 8.51
CA PRO A 82 0.61 0.60 9.59
C PRO A 82 1.80 0.80 10.53
N PHE A 83 2.97 1.12 9.98
CA PHE A 83 4.16 1.41 10.78
C PHE A 83 3.97 2.64 11.65
N ALA A 84 3.48 3.76 11.10
CA ALA A 84 3.23 4.99 11.85
C ALA A 84 2.19 4.77 12.97
N TYR A 85 1.12 4.02 12.69
CA TYR A 85 0.14 3.65 13.71
C TYR A 85 0.78 2.84 14.84
N SER A 86 1.59 1.83 14.49
CA SER A 86 2.29 0.98 15.47
C SER A 86 3.31 1.78 16.29
N LEU A 87 4.05 2.69 15.66
CA LEU A 87 5.01 3.54 16.33
C LEU A 87 4.31 4.51 17.30
N GLY A 88 3.20 5.12 16.87
CA GLY A 88 2.39 5.97 17.74
C GLY A 88 1.81 5.22 18.93
N ARG A 89 1.50 3.93 18.78
CA ARG A 89 1.11 3.07 19.91
C ARG A 89 2.30 2.75 20.84
N TRP A 90 3.47 2.49 20.28
CA TRP A 90 4.67 2.17 21.07
C TRP A 90 5.20 3.37 21.88
N GLN A 91 5.05 4.59 21.35
CA GLN A 91 5.48 5.84 22.01
C GLN A 91 4.37 6.53 22.80
N ASP A 92 3.18 5.91 22.92
CA ASP A 92 1.96 6.55 23.47
C ASP A 92 1.59 7.90 22.82
N CYS A 93 2.04 8.12 21.58
CA CYS A 93 1.74 9.31 20.80
C CYS A 93 0.36 9.19 20.13
N THR A 94 -0.68 9.63 20.85
CA THR A 94 -2.07 9.57 20.37
C THR A 94 -2.29 10.37 19.08
N GLY A 95 -1.58 11.49 18.90
CA GLY A 95 -1.65 12.30 17.67
C GLY A 95 -1.24 11.51 16.43
N LEU A 96 -0.07 10.87 16.48
CA LEU A 96 0.44 10.04 15.37
C LEU A 96 -0.49 8.85 15.07
N ARG A 97 -0.95 8.17 16.13
CA ARG A 97 -1.89 7.04 16.00
C ARG A 97 -3.19 7.45 15.31
N ARG A 98 -3.80 8.56 15.74
CA ARG A 98 -5.04 9.09 15.14
C ARG A 98 -4.81 9.52 13.69
N LYS A 99 -3.70 10.22 13.41
CA LYS A 99 -3.37 10.68 12.05
C LYS A 99 -3.20 9.50 11.09
N ALA A 100 -2.41 8.51 11.46
CA ALA A 100 -2.17 7.32 10.64
C ALA A 100 -3.49 6.57 10.35
N MET A 101 -4.33 6.39 11.38
CA MET A 101 -5.64 5.75 11.22
C MET A 101 -6.58 6.56 10.32
N ALA A 102 -6.68 7.87 10.53
CA ALA A 102 -7.53 8.74 9.72
C ALA A 102 -7.12 8.72 8.24
N LEU A 103 -5.81 8.79 7.97
CA LEU A 103 -5.26 8.68 6.61
C LEU A 103 -5.56 7.32 5.99
N TYR A 104 -5.41 6.23 6.74
CA TYR A 104 -5.69 4.88 6.22
C TYR A 104 -7.17 4.70 5.86
N LEU A 105 -8.08 5.14 6.73
CA LEU A 105 -9.52 5.04 6.49
C LEU A 105 -9.98 5.90 5.30
N GLY A 106 -9.37 7.09 5.15
CA GLY A 106 -9.65 8.03 4.05
C GLY A 106 -8.80 7.84 2.79
N TYR A 107 -7.92 6.83 2.74
CA TYR A 107 -6.97 6.71 1.65
C TYR A 107 -7.68 6.37 0.32
N PRO A 108 -7.43 7.11 -0.77
CA PRO A 108 -8.06 6.85 -2.07
C PRO A 108 -7.83 5.42 -2.56
N ARG A 109 -8.74 4.93 -3.39
CA ARG A 109 -8.60 3.62 -4.03
C ARG A 109 -7.31 3.53 -4.84
N LEU A 110 -6.54 2.46 -4.64
CA LEU A 110 -5.33 2.13 -5.39
C LEU A 110 -5.64 1.38 -6.69
N GLU A 111 -4.63 1.18 -7.53
CA GLU A 111 -4.73 0.36 -8.74
C GLU A 111 -5.28 -1.04 -8.44
N SER A 112 -6.17 -1.51 -9.30
CA SER A 112 -6.92 -2.73 -9.08
C SER A 112 -6.18 -3.99 -9.51
N ASN A 113 -6.22 -5.03 -8.68
CA ASN A 113 -5.63 -6.34 -8.97
C ASN A 113 -6.68 -7.42 -9.35
N ASN A 114 -6.21 -8.57 -9.81
CA ASN A 114 -7.08 -9.68 -10.23
C ASN A 114 -8.00 -10.18 -9.11
N PRO A 115 -7.51 -10.44 -7.88
CA PRO A 115 -8.37 -10.84 -6.76
C PRO A 115 -9.48 -9.82 -6.46
N GLU A 116 -9.18 -8.52 -6.46
CA GLU A 116 -10.18 -7.49 -6.22
C GLU A 116 -11.29 -7.51 -7.29
N ARG A 117 -10.91 -7.57 -8.58
CA ARG A 117 -11.89 -7.67 -9.68
C ARG A 117 -12.75 -8.93 -9.58
N HIS A 118 -12.16 -10.04 -9.17
CA HIS A 118 -12.89 -11.28 -8.91
C HIS A 118 -13.91 -11.09 -7.78
N MET A 119 -13.47 -10.55 -6.64
CA MET A 119 -14.33 -10.33 -5.46
C MET A 119 -15.45 -9.32 -5.71
N ILE A 120 -15.21 -8.25 -6.48
CA ILE A 120 -16.25 -7.29 -6.88
C ILE A 120 -17.33 -8.00 -7.71
N ARG A 121 -16.94 -8.89 -8.64
CA ARG A 121 -17.90 -9.67 -9.42
C ARG A 121 -18.63 -10.71 -8.56
N GLN A 122 -17.94 -11.37 -7.64
CA GLN A 122 -18.50 -12.44 -6.82
C GLN A 122 -19.49 -11.93 -5.77
N LEU A 123 -19.17 -10.84 -5.07
CA LEU A 123 -20.01 -10.32 -3.98
C LEU A 123 -21.03 -9.28 -4.46
N GLY A 124 -20.90 -8.79 -5.69
CA GLY A 124 -21.65 -7.66 -6.23
C GLY A 124 -21.61 -6.36 -5.41
N PRO A 125 -20.57 -6.03 -4.62
CA PRO A 125 -20.54 -4.71 -4.00
C PRO A 125 -20.29 -3.74 -5.15
N GLY A 126 -21.26 -2.88 -5.46
CA GLY A 126 -21.11 -1.90 -6.55
C GLY A 126 -19.79 -1.14 -6.42
N LYS A 127 -19.20 -0.66 -7.52
CA LYS A 127 -17.89 0.03 -7.50
C LYS A 127 -17.83 1.18 -6.47
N ASN A 128 -18.98 1.79 -6.18
CA ASN A 128 -19.14 2.85 -5.18
C ASN A 128 -18.92 2.37 -3.73
N VAL A 129 -19.04 1.06 -3.48
CA VAL A 129 -18.77 0.44 -2.18
C VAL A 129 -17.26 0.32 -1.97
N VAL A 130 -16.48 -0.15 -2.94
CA VAL A 130 -15.03 -0.34 -2.80
C VAL A 130 -14.28 0.91 -3.28
N ASN A 131 -14.51 2.02 -2.61
CA ASN A 131 -14.03 3.35 -3.02
C ASN A 131 -12.75 3.82 -2.30
N SER A 132 -12.18 3.01 -1.41
CA SER A 132 -10.95 3.35 -0.66
C SER A 132 -9.98 2.17 -0.60
N ALA A 133 -8.69 2.47 -0.36
CA ALA A 133 -7.67 1.44 -0.20
C ALA A 133 -7.98 0.50 0.98
N CYS A 134 -8.51 1.03 2.08
CA CYS A 134 -8.93 0.24 3.24
C CYS A 134 -10.00 -0.80 2.84
N ARG A 135 -10.98 -0.43 2.01
CA ARG A 135 -12.02 -1.37 1.54
C ARG A 135 -11.45 -2.40 0.56
N GLN A 136 -10.48 -2.02 -0.28
CA GLN A 136 -9.75 -2.98 -1.10
C GLN A 136 -9.00 -4.01 -0.25
N GLN A 137 -8.37 -3.58 0.85
CA GLN A 137 -7.72 -4.51 1.79
C GLN A 137 -8.72 -5.45 2.46
N GLY A 138 -9.91 -4.95 2.81
CA GLY A 138 -11.01 -5.79 3.30
C GLY A 138 -11.41 -6.88 2.31
N LEU A 139 -11.53 -6.57 1.02
CA LEU A 139 -11.80 -7.57 -0.02
C LEU A 139 -10.68 -8.60 -0.15
N LEU A 140 -9.42 -8.16 -0.08
CA LEU A 140 -8.27 -9.06 -0.14
C LEU A 140 -8.23 -10.00 1.07
N TYR A 141 -8.58 -9.50 2.27
CA TYR A 141 -8.73 -10.30 3.47
C TYR A 141 -9.79 -11.39 3.29
N ILE A 142 -10.98 -11.03 2.80
CA ILE A 142 -12.07 -11.99 2.54
C ILE A 142 -11.64 -13.03 1.50
N PHE A 143 -11.02 -12.60 0.40
CA PHE A 143 -10.55 -13.50 -0.65
C PHE A 143 -9.55 -14.53 -0.12
N LYS A 144 -8.50 -14.07 0.56
CA LYS A 144 -7.40 -14.92 1.04
C LYS A 144 -7.81 -15.80 2.22
N GLY A 145 -8.61 -15.28 3.13
CA GLY A 145 -9.01 -15.99 4.36
C GLY A 145 -10.18 -16.95 4.19
N PHE A 146 -11.03 -16.73 3.17
CA PHE A 146 -12.29 -17.46 3.04
C PHE A 146 -12.55 -17.96 1.61
N CYS A 147 -12.71 -17.06 0.62
CA CYS A 147 -13.18 -17.46 -0.71
C CYS A 147 -12.24 -18.42 -1.44
N SER A 148 -10.93 -18.14 -1.40
CA SER A 148 -9.91 -19.03 -2.00
C SER A 148 -9.77 -20.38 -1.30
N GLN A 149 -10.34 -20.52 -0.09
CA GLN A 149 -10.31 -21.74 0.71
C GLN A 149 -11.69 -22.44 0.77
N GLY A 150 -12.71 -21.92 0.10
CA GLY A 150 -14.08 -22.46 0.15
C GLY A 150 -14.79 -22.32 1.50
N ARG A 151 -14.29 -21.48 2.42
CA ARG A 151 -14.84 -21.35 3.79
C ARG A 151 -16.08 -20.45 3.86
N CYS A 152 -17.10 -20.76 3.08
CA CYS A 152 -18.31 -19.94 2.95
C CYS A 152 -19.12 -19.86 4.26
N ASP A 153 -19.20 -20.94 5.05
CA ASP A 153 -20.01 -20.99 6.27
C ASP A 153 -19.50 -20.09 7.39
N ALA A 154 -18.19 -19.84 7.43
CA ALA A 154 -17.53 -18.95 8.37
C ALA A 154 -17.24 -17.56 7.76
N CYS A 155 -17.65 -17.30 6.51
CA CYS A 155 -17.34 -16.06 5.83
C CYS A 155 -18.10 -14.89 6.46
N PRO A 156 -17.43 -13.80 6.87
CA PRO A 156 -18.08 -12.66 7.54
C PRO A 156 -19.15 -11.98 6.68
N VAL A 157 -19.06 -12.11 5.35
CA VAL A 157 -20.07 -11.57 4.43
C VAL A 157 -21.36 -12.38 4.45
N ILE A 158 -21.26 -13.71 4.56
CA ILE A 158 -22.42 -14.60 4.58
C ILE A 158 -23.08 -14.60 5.96
N THR A 159 -22.28 -14.67 7.03
CA THR A 159 -22.80 -14.62 8.40
C THR A 159 -23.56 -13.32 8.65
N ALA A 160 -23.03 -12.18 8.21
CA ALA A 160 -23.72 -10.89 8.33
C ALA A 160 -25.02 -10.78 7.51
N ARG A 161 -25.19 -11.57 6.44
CA ARG A 161 -26.44 -11.64 5.66
C ARG A 161 -27.49 -12.54 6.32
N ARG A 162 -27.08 -13.59 7.03
CA ARG A 162 -28.00 -14.50 7.75
C ARG A 162 -28.59 -13.89 9.02
N SER A 163 -27.92 -12.89 9.58
CA SER A 163 -28.37 -12.16 10.78
C SER A 163 -29.30 -10.97 10.47
N ARG A 164 -29.69 -10.79 9.21
CA ARG A 164 -30.69 -9.82 8.76
C ARG A 164 -31.91 -10.58 8.25
#